data_AF-A0A0C2TJZ5-F1
#
_entry.id   AF-A0A0C2TJZ5-F1
#
_cell.length_a   1.000
_cell.length_b   1.000
_cell.length_c   1.000
_cell.angle_alpha   90.00
_cell.angle_beta   90.00
_cell.angle_gamma   90.00
#
_symmetry.space_group_name_H-M   'P 1'
#
loop_
_entity.id
_entity.type
_entity.pdbx_description
1 polymer ?
#
loop_
_entity_poly.entity_id
_entity_poly.type
_entity_poly.pdbx_seq_one_letter_code
_entity_poly.pdbx_strand_id
1 'polypeptide(L)' 'PFHRLPLEIIAEIFVLCLSNSEYVFNSIKKDIAPLLLCNVSSSWRSLVLGIPRLWNKLSI' A
#
# COMPACT_ATOMS: atom_id res chain seq x y z
N PRO A 1 -10.53 -12.10 -8.43
CA PRO A 1 -10.49 -12.64 -7.05
C PRO A 1 -10.19 -11.58 -5.98
N PHE A 2 -9.10 -10.81 -6.10
CA PHE A 2 -8.71 -9.78 -5.12
C PHE A 2 -9.69 -8.60 -5.03
N HIS A 3 -10.14 -8.10 -6.18
CA HIS A 3 -11.13 -7.01 -6.32
C HIS A 3 -12.57 -7.41 -5.92
N ARG A 4 -12.81 -8.64 -5.46
CA ARG A 4 -14.11 -9.05 -4.90
C ARG A 4 -14.22 -8.77 -3.40
N LEU A 5 -13.11 -8.44 -2.75
CA LEU A 5 -13.10 -8.05 -1.34
C LEU A 5 -13.67 -6.63 -1.19
N PRO A 6 -14.34 -6.32 -0.07
CA PRO A 6 -14.69 -4.95 0.26
C PRO A 6 -13.45 -4.05 0.30
N LEU A 7 -13.62 -2.78 -0.05
CA LEU A 7 -12.50 -1.83 -0.16
C LEU A 7 -11.80 -1.65 1.19
N GLU A 8 -12.54 -1.71 2.29
CA GLU A 8 -12.05 -1.58 3.65
C GLU A 8 -11.09 -2.73 4.00
N ILE A 9 -11.42 -3.95 3.57
CA ILE A 9 -10.60 -5.14 3.78
C ILE A 9 -9.30 -5.04 2.95
N ILE A 10 -9.41 -4.60 1.71
CA ILE A 10 -8.23 -4.37 0.86
C ILE A 10 -7.31 -3.31 1.47
N ALA A 11 -7.88 -2.21 1.95
CA ALA A 11 -7.13 -1.15 2.60
C ALA A 11 -6.38 -1.65 3.84
N GLU A 12 -7.03 -2.46 4.67
CA GLU A 12 -6.40 -3.01 5.87
C GLU A 12 -5.26 -3.98 5.54
N ILE A 13 -5.46 -4.84 4.54
CA ILE A 13 -4.38 -5.72 4.03
C ILE A 13 -3.18 -4.88 3.60
N PHE A 14 -3.39 -3.81 2.82
CA PHE A 14 -2.31 -2.94 2.36
C PHE A 14 -1.60 -2.26 3.53
N VAL A 15 -2.33 -1.71 4.51
CA VAL A 15 -1.73 -1.10 5.72
C VAL A 15 -0.85 -2.10 6.47
N LEU A 16 -1.33 -3.33 6.65
CA LEU A 16 -0.57 -4.39 7.34
C LEU A 16 0.68 -4.80 6.56
N CYS A 17 0.59 -4.94 5.23
CA CYS A 17 1.74 -5.24 4.38
C CYS A 17 2.83 -4.15 4.47
N LEU A 18 2.44 -2.88 4.53
CA LEU A 18 3.37 -1.77 4.66
C LEU A 18 3.96 -1.64 6.07
N SER A 19 3.19 -1.98 7.10
CA SER A 19 3.65 -1.91 8.50
C SER A 19 4.65 -3.02 8.84
N ASN A 20 4.41 -4.24 8.35
CA ASN A 20 5.34 -5.37 8.56
C ASN A 20 6.63 -5.23 7.72
N SER A 21 6.55 -4.47 6.62
CA SER A 21 7.69 -4.12 5.76
C SER A 21 8.72 -3.24 6.48
N GLU A 22 8.35 -2.49 7.53
CA GLU A 22 9.29 -1.64 8.29
C GLU A 22 10.50 -2.42 8.85
N TYR A 23 10.38 -3.73 9.08
CA TYR A 23 11.50 -4.57 9.55
C TYR A 23 12.38 -5.13 8.42
N VAL A 24 11.80 -5.44 7.26
CA VAL A 24 12.49 -6.08 6.13
C VAL A 24 13.13 -5.06 5.18
N PHE A 25 12.53 -3.88 5.07
CA PHE A 25 12.87 -2.85 4.10
C PHE A 25 13.51 -1.61 4.73
N ASN A 26 14.22 -1.74 5.85
CA ASN A 26 14.97 -0.63 6.46
C ASN A 26 15.95 0.10 5.51
N SER A 27 16.22 -0.46 4.31
CA SER A 27 17.00 0.17 3.24
C SER A 27 16.17 0.90 2.17
N ILE A 28 14.88 0.58 2.00
CA ILE A 28 14.00 1.27 1.03
C ILE A 28 13.28 2.38 1.78
N LYS A 29 13.50 3.63 1.36
CA LYS A 29 12.90 4.82 1.99
C LYS A 29 11.42 4.58 2.28
N LYS A 30 11.00 4.89 3.52
CA LYS A 30 9.61 4.79 4.01
C LYS A 30 8.60 5.44 3.06
N ASP A 31 9.05 6.45 2.32
CA ASP A 31 8.29 7.22 1.33
C ASP A 31 7.92 6.43 0.05
N ILE A 32 8.49 5.24 -0.17
CA ILE A 32 8.23 4.44 -1.37
C ILE A 32 7.21 3.32 -1.09
N ALA A 33 6.81 3.12 0.18
CA ALA A 33 6.05 1.95 0.59
C ALA A 33 4.71 1.76 -0.17
N PRO A 34 3.85 2.78 -0.33
CA PRO A 34 2.62 2.65 -1.15
C PRO A 34 2.94 2.44 -2.64
N LEU A 35 4.04 3.01 -3.13
CA LEU A 35 4.46 2.87 -4.53
C LEU A 35 4.86 1.43 -4.88
N LEU A 36 5.31 0.63 -3.91
CA LEU A 36 5.58 -0.80 -4.12
C LEU A 36 4.30 -1.55 -4.48
N LEU A 37 3.18 -1.27 -3.80
CA LEU A 37 1.88 -1.87 -4.10
C LEU A 37 1.36 -1.44 -5.48
N CYS A 38 1.63 -0.20 -5.87
CA CYS A 38 1.32 0.30 -7.21
C CYS A 38 2.05 -0.45 -8.33
N ASN A 39 3.16 -1.15 -8.06
CA ASN A 39 3.93 -1.87 -9.07
C ASN A 39 3.45 -3.31 -9.32
N VAL A 40 2.51 -3.82 -8.54
CA VAL A 40 2.00 -5.20 -8.70
C VAL A 40 1.08 -5.33 -9.93
N SER A 41 0.14 -4.40 -10.10
CA SER A 41 -0.79 -4.37 -11.25
C SER A 41 -1.47 -3.01 -11.40
N SER A 42 -2.06 -2.73 -12.57
CA SER A 42 -2.87 -1.53 -12.80
C SER A 42 -4.11 -1.47 -11.89
N SER A 43 -4.71 -2.63 -11.59
CA SER A 43 -5.84 -2.73 -10.66
C SER A 43 -5.44 -2.34 -9.24
N TRP A 44 -4.29 -2.83 -8.76
CA TRP A 44 -3.77 -2.47 -7.44
C TRP A 44 -3.42 -1.00 -7.36
N ARG A 45 -2.75 -0.46 -8.38
CA ARG A 45 -2.45 0.98 -8.47
C ARG A 45 -3.70 1.83 -8.33
N SER A 46 -4.78 1.47 -9.04
CA SER A 46 -6.05 2.19 -8.98
C SER A 46 -6.65 2.16 -7.57
N LEU A 47 -6.57 1.02 -6.88
CA LEU A 47 -7.05 0.88 -5.49
C LEU A 47 -6.19 1.68 -4.51
N VAL A 48 -4.86 1.55 -4.57
CA VAL A 48 -3.91 2.22 -3.66
C VAL A 48 -4.03 3.74 -3.77
N LEU A 49 -4.16 4.28 -4.98
CA LEU A 49 -4.39 5.72 -5.21
C LEU A 49 -5.72 6.19 -4.60
N GLY A 50 -6.72 5.33 -4.52
CA GLY A 50 -8.02 5.62 -3.92
C GLY A 50 -8.11 5.46 -2.40
N ILE A 51 -7.02 5.11 -1.71
CA ILE A 51 -7.00 4.86 -0.25
C ILE A 51 -6.08 5.90 0.43
N PRO A 52 -6.62 7.06 0.87
CA PRO A 52 -5.81 8.17 1.39
C PRO A 52 -4.92 7.81 2.57
N ARG A 53 -5.39 6.93 3.46
CA ARG A 53 -4.64 6.54 4.67
C ARG A 53 -3.29 5.87 4.39
N LEU A 54 -3.10 5.29 3.20
CA LEU A 54 -1.82 4.71 2.79
C LEU A 54 -0.74 5.78 2.54
N TRP A 55 -1.16 7.02 2.29
CA TRP A 55 -0.29 8.13 1.91
C TRP A 55 0.00 9.10 3.08
N ASN A 56 -0.63 8.90 4.25
CA ASN A 56 -0.47 9.80 5.40
C ASN A 56 0.98 9.88 5.95
N LYS A 57 1.82 8.88 5.66
CA LYS A 57 3.24 8.85 6.06
C LYS A 57 4.19 9.29 4.93
N LEU A 58 3.67 9.62 3.74
CA LEU A 58 4.50 10.12 2.64
C LEU A 58 4.88 11.57 2.92
N SER A 59 6.16 11.84 3.15
CA SER A 59 6.71 13.21 3.18
C SER A 59 7.44 13.48 1.87
N ILE A 60 7.30 14.71 1.35
CA ILE A 60 8.06 15.22 0.20
C ILE A 60 9.37 15.84 0.71
#